data_AF-A0A3N6PLR0-F1
#
_entry.id   AF-A0A3N6PLR0-F1
#
_cell.length_a   1.000
_cell.length_b   1.000
_cell.length_c   1.000
_cell.angle_alpha   90.00
_cell.angle_beta   90.00
_cell.angle_gamma   90.00
#
_symmetry.space_group_name_H-M   'P 1'
#
loop_
_entity.id
_entity.type
_entity.pdbx_description
1 polymer ?
#
loop_
_entity_poly.entity_id
_entity_poly.type
_entity_poly.pdbx_seq_one_letter_code
_entity_poly.pdbx_strand_id
1 'polypeptide(L)'
;MNQLSDADKIMLEKFRQLSSKQRQSLRDFLDFLLSQNSWSNSENSSGKEEEKQVSFYEATKEMAGALDGLPSDLSTNKKYLENIGK
;
A
#
# COMPACT_ATOMS: atom_id res chain seq x y z
N MET A 1 29.79 -26.55 -12.37
CA MET A 1 28.61 -26.49 -13.27
C MET A 1 27.37 -26.65 -12.41
N ASN A 2 26.61 -25.59 -12.19
CA ASN A 2 25.35 -25.68 -11.45
C ASN A 2 24.33 -26.37 -12.35
N GLN A 3 24.06 -27.65 -12.09
CA GLN A 3 22.98 -28.33 -12.79
C GLN A 3 21.65 -27.81 -12.24
N LEU A 4 20.76 -27.46 -13.15
CA LEU A 4 19.41 -27.04 -12.81
C LEU A 4 18.66 -28.21 -12.17
N SER A 5 17.94 -27.96 -11.08
CA SER A 5 17.15 -29.01 -10.41
C SER A 5 16.11 -29.57 -11.37
N ASP A 6 15.74 -30.83 -11.22
CA ASP A 6 14.71 -31.44 -12.09
C ASP A 6 13.37 -30.69 -11.97
N ALA A 7 13.09 -30.10 -10.81
CA ALA A 7 11.94 -29.22 -10.61
C ALA A 7 11.98 -27.98 -11.52
N ASP A 8 13.14 -27.35 -11.68
CA ASP A 8 13.31 -26.15 -12.50
C ASP A 8 13.15 -26.47 -13.99
N LYS A 9 13.64 -27.64 -14.42
CA LYS A 9 13.47 -28.13 -15.81
C LYS A 9 11.99 -28.32 -16.16
N ILE A 10 11.22 -28.91 -15.24
CA ILE A 10 9.77 -29.10 -15.38
C ILE A 10 9.06 -27.74 -15.44
N MET A 11 9.49 -26.78 -14.61
CA MET A 11 8.96 -25.41 -14.60
C MET A 11 9.17 -24.71 -15.96
N LEU A 12 10.37 -24.82 -16.53
CA LEU A 12 10.73 -24.30 -17.85
C LEU A 12 9.90 -24.93 -18.97
N GLU A 13 9.64 -26.23 -18.90
CA GLU A 13 8.79 -26.92 -19.86
C GLU A 13 7.36 -26.39 -19.80
N LYS A 14 6.77 -26.29 -18.60
CA LYS A 14 5.43 -25.72 -18.40
C LYS A 14 5.35 -24.28 -18.90
N PHE A 15 6.37 -23.46 -18.63
CA PHE A 15 6.42 -22.08 -19.13
C PHE A 15 6.42 -22.01 -20.66
N ARG A 16 7.09 -22.96 -21.33
CA ARG A 16 7.08 -23.08 -22.79
C ARG A 16 5.74 -23.58 -23.35
N GLN A 17 4.93 -24.28 -22.58
CA GLN A 17 3.59 -24.72 -23.02
C GLN A 17 2.54 -23.59 -22.92
N LEU A 18 2.80 -22.53 -22.17
CA LEU A 18 1.88 -21.40 -22.01
C LEU A 18 1.75 -20.56 -23.28
N SER A 19 0.57 -19.97 -23.45
CA SER A 19 0.30 -18.95 -24.47
C SER A 19 1.09 -17.65 -24.21
N SER A 20 1.27 -16.83 -25.24
CA SER A 20 1.98 -15.54 -25.13
C SER A 20 1.38 -14.64 -24.04
N LYS A 21 0.06 -14.56 -23.95
CA LYS A 21 -0.67 -13.78 -22.94
C LYS A 21 -0.39 -14.27 -21.52
N GLN A 22 -0.40 -15.59 -21.32
CA GLN A 22 -0.13 -16.21 -20.01
C GLN A 22 1.33 -16.02 -19.59
N ARG A 23 2.28 -16.11 -20.53
CA ARG A 23 3.69 -15.85 -20.25
C ARG A 23 3.93 -14.40 -19.83
N GLN A 24 3.23 -13.45 -20.46
CA GLN A 24 3.33 -12.04 -20.09
C GLN A 24 2.80 -11.82 -18.67
N SER A 25 1.61 -12.34 -18.35
CA SER A 25 1.04 -12.24 -17.00
C SER A 25 1.95 -12.86 -15.93
N LEU A 26 2.65 -13.96 -16.23
CA LEU A 26 3.62 -14.55 -15.32
C LEU A 26 4.85 -13.67 -15.10
N ARG A 27 5.35 -13.01 -16.16
CA ARG A 27 6.44 -12.02 -16.04
C ARG A 27 6.01 -10.86 -15.18
N ASP A 28 4.85 -10.28 -15.47
CA ASP A 28 4.30 -9.15 -14.72
C ASP A 28 4.13 -9.50 -13.23
N PHE A 29 3.70 -10.73 -12.93
CA PHE A 29 3.59 -11.24 -11.57
C PHE A 29 4.95 -11.45 -10.89
N LEU A 30 5.95 -11.99 -11.60
CA LEU A 30 7.31 -12.13 -11.07
C LEU A 30 7.95 -10.77 -10.79
N ASP A 31 7.77 -9.81 -11.71
CA ASP A 31 8.25 -8.44 -11.54
C ASP A 31 7.59 -7.79 -10.31
N PHE A 32 6.28 -8.00 -10.13
CA PHE A 32 5.58 -7.58 -8.92
C PHE A 32 6.20 -8.20 -7.66
N LEU A 33 6.40 -9.51 -7.60
CA LEU A 33 6.97 -10.17 -6.42
C LEU A 33 8.40 -9.69 -6.12
N LEU A 34 9.23 -9.52 -7.15
CA LEU A 34 10.60 -9.01 -6.98
C LEU A 34 10.59 -7.55 -6.52
N SER A 35 9.62 -6.74 -6.96
CA SER A 35 9.45 -5.37 -6.47
C SER A 35 9.09 -5.32 -4.98
N GLN A 36 8.29 -6.27 -4.48
CA GLN A 36 7.97 -6.38 -3.05
C GLN A 36 9.21 -6.72 -2.21
N ASN A 37 10.12 -7.55 -2.71
CA ASN A 37 11.38 -7.89 -2.03
C ASN A 37 12.41 -6.74 -2.02
N SER A 38 12.24 -5.72 -2.85
CA SER A 38 13.06 -4.50 -2.76
C SER A 38 12.72 -3.66 -1.53
N TRP A 39 11.48 -3.77 -1.02
CA TRP A 39 11.06 -3.13 0.22
C TRP A 39 11.75 -3.74 1.45
N SER A 40 11.91 -5.06 1.49
CA SER A 40 12.52 -5.78 2.63
C SER A 40 14.06 -5.78 2.64
N ASN A 41 14.72 -5.45 1.54
CA ASN A 41 16.19 -5.31 1.50
C ASN A 41 16.68 -3.88 1.79
N SER A 42 15.79 -2.90 1.89
CA SER A 42 16.15 -1.51 2.24
C SER A 42 16.40 -1.30 3.75
N GLU A 43 16.14 -2.30 4.60
CA GLU A 43 16.38 -2.21 6.06
C GLU A 43 17.82 -2.55 6.49
N ASN A 44 18.66 -3.07 5.59
CA ASN A 44 20.03 -3.52 5.96
C ASN A 44 21.15 -2.57 5.56
N SER A 45 20.86 -1.30 5.30
CA SER A 45 21.90 -0.28 5.10
C SER A 45 21.56 1.01 5.83
N SER A 46 22.25 1.18 6.97
CA SER A 46 22.54 2.45 7.63
C SER A 46 21.40 3.09 8.44
N GLY A 47 21.26 2.65 9.70
CA GLY A 47 21.26 3.54 10.87
C GLY A 47 20.41 4.81 10.82
N LYS A 48 19.16 4.73 10.38
CA LYS A 48 18.17 5.77 10.62
C LYS A 48 17.01 5.16 11.38
N GLU A 49 16.69 5.79 12.50
CA GLU A 49 15.54 5.52 13.35
C GLU A 49 14.33 5.16 12.47
N GLU A 50 13.85 3.93 12.63
CA GLU A 50 12.65 3.44 11.96
C GLU A 50 11.49 4.35 12.39
N GLU A 51 11.16 5.33 11.55
CA GLU A 51 9.88 6.02 11.63
C GLU A 51 8.81 4.94 11.44
N LYS A 52 8.27 4.47 12.57
CA LYS A 52 7.16 3.51 12.62
C LYS A 52 6.17 3.90 11.54
N GLN A 53 6.06 3.08 10.49
CA GLN A 53 5.17 3.39 9.36
C GLN A 53 3.73 3.30 9.86
N VAL A 54 3.20 4.45 10.27
CA VAL A 54 1.84 4.57 10.77
C VAL A 54 0.92 4.51 9.57
N SER A 55 0.00 3.54 9.57
CA SER A 55 -1.05 3.46 8.54
C SER A 55 -1.83 4.78 8.52
N PHE A 56 -2.28 5.23 7.34
CA PHE A 56 -3.12 6.43 7.22
C PHE A 56 -4.32 6.38 8.19
N TYR A 57 -4.92 5.19 8.36
CA TYR A 57 -6.00 4.98 9.32
C TYR A 57 -5.57 5.25 10.77
N GLU A 58 -4.38 4.80 11.18
CA GLU A 58 -3.85 5.02 12.52
C GLU A 58 -3.44 6.49 12.71
N ALA A 59 -2.91 7.15 11.66
CA ALA A 59 -2.56 8.56 11.67
C ALA A 59 -3.79 9.48 11.78
N THR A 60 -4.92 9.10 11.19
CA THR A 60 -6.17 9.89 11.25
C THR A 60 -7.15 9.39 12.32
N LYS A 61 -6.79 8.37 13.11
CA LYS A 61 -7.68 7.76 14.10
C LYS A 61 -8.12 8.76 15.16
N GLU A 62 -7.23 9.61 15.62
CA GLU A 62 -7.54 10.66 16.60
C GLU A 62 -8.36 11.81 16.00
N MET A 63 -8.36 11.95 14.68
CA MET A 63 -9.18 12.91 13.94
C MET A 63 -10.54 12.33 13.50
N ALA A 64 -10.77 11.03 13.68
CA ALA A 64 -12.05 10.40 13.36
C ALA A 64 -13.14 10.88 14.33
N GLY A 65 -13.97 11.81 13.86
CA GLY A 65 -15.00 12.48 14.67
C GLY A 65 -14.63 13.91 15.10
N ALA A 66 -13.44 14.40 14.74
CA ALA A 66 -13.11 15.81 14.84
C ALA A 66 -13.69 16.56 13.63
N LEU A 67 -14.72 17.38 13.86
CA LEU A 67 -15.05 18.47 12.95
C LEU A 67 -13.96 19.53 13.15
N ASP A 68 -12.86 19.37 12.41
CA ASP A 68 -11.64 20.11 12.64
C ASP A 68 -11.86 21.63 12.55
N GLY A 69 -11.45 22.35 13.60
CA GLY A 69 -11.24 23.80 13.59
C GLY A 69 -12.41 24.74 13.91
N LEU A 70 -13.63 24.26 14.16
CA LEU A 70 -14.76 25.13 14.55
C LEU A 70 -15.50 24.56 15.76
N PRO A 71 -16.14 25.41 16.60
CA PRO A 71 -17.07 24.92 17.59
C PRO A 71 -18.11 24.04 16.87
N SER A 72 -18.16 22.76 17.24
CA SER A 72 -19.23 21.82 16.82
C SER A 72 -20.62 22.42 17.09
N ASP A 73 -20.68 23.37 18.02
CA ASP A 73 -21.82 24.20 18.30
C ASP A 73 -21.94 25.41 17.35
N LEU A 74 -22.87 25.28 16.39
CA LEU A 74 -23.30 26.35 15.49
C LEU A 74 -23.91 27.56 16.23
N SER A 75 -24.22 27.45 17.53
CA SER A 75 -24.68 28.58 18.36
C SER A 75 -23.66 29.71 18.48
N THR A 76 -22.37 29.41 18.25
CA THR A 76 -21.29 30.40 18.33
C THR A 76 -21.17 31.26 17.07
N ASN A 77 -21.70 30.80 15.93
CA ASN A 77 -21.72 31.54 14.68
C ASN A 77 -23.01 32.34 14.55
N LYS A 78 -22.99 33.59 15.05
CA LYS A 78 -24.17 34.49 15.05
C LYS A 78 -24.82 34.65 13.67
N LYS A 79 -24.04 34.60 12.58
CA LYS A 79 -24.58 34.65 11.20
C LYS A 79 -25.47 33.46 10.87
N TYR A 80 -25.22 32.29 11.45
CA TYR A 80 -25.97 31.07 11.21
C TYR A 80 -27.38 31.12 11.82
N LEU A 81 -27.60 31.98 12.82
CA LEU A 81 -28.88 32.13 13.52
C LEU A 81 -29.79 33.22 12.91
N GLU A 82 -29.31 34.02 11.96
CA GLU A 82 -30.00 35.23 11.46
C GLU A 82 -31.35 34.98 10.75
N ASN A 83 -31.65 33.73 10.39
CA ASN A 83 -32.87 33.36 9.66
C ASN A 83 -33.63 32.17 10.28
N ILE A 84 -33.29 31.78 11.52
CA ILE A 84 -34.04 30.76 12.23
C ILE A 84 -35.28 31.41 12.86
N GLY A 85 -36.48 30.99 12.45
CA GLY A 85 -37.74 31.45 13.03
C GLY A 85 -38.38 32.69 12.38
N LYS A 86 -38.00 33.02 11.14
CA LYS A 86 -38.75 33.96 10.27
C LYS A 86 -39.81 33.23 9.46
#